data_AF-A0A0G0L7D3-F1
#
_entry.id   AF-A0A0G0L7D3-F1
#
_cell.length_a   1.000
_cell.length_b   1.000
_cell.length_c   1.000
_cell.angle_alpha   90.00
_cell.angle_beta   90.00
_cell.angle_gamma   90.00
#
_symmetry.space_group_name_H-M   'P 1'
#
loop_
_entity.id
_entity.type
_entity.pdbx_description
1 polymer ?
#
loop_
_entity_poly.entity_id
_entity_poly.type
_entity_poly.pdbx_seq_one_letter_code
_entity_poly.pdbx_strand_id
1 'polypeptide(L)'
;MANRHLSRSIVLQTLFEWDFVSASKKGNWTKDKIKEVLNKNLREFAPGLEDDAFVFSLTEEVLNRCGAVDEIIEKAAPDWPLDKIRSDRTSFWRQK
;
A
#
# COMPACT_ATOMS: atom_id res chain seq x y z
N MET A 1 2.17 -4.63 22.04
CA MET A 1 2.56 -5.25 20.76
C MET A 1 1.39 -5.34 19.77
N ALA A 2 0.16 -5.63 20.21
CA ALA A 2 -1.02 -5.74 19.33
C ALA A 2 -1.26 -4.51 18.42
N ASN A 3 -1.15 -3.29 18.97
CA ASN A 3 -1.36 -2.05 18.20
C ASN A 3 -0.45 -1.95 16.97
N ARG A 4 0.84 -2.26 17.10
CA ARG A 4 1.79 -2.13 15.99
C ARG A 4 1.62 -3.21 14.92
N HIS A 5 1.10 -4.38 15.26
CA HIS A 5 0.77 -5.39 14.26
C HIS A 5 -0.44 -4.92 13.44
N LEU A 6 -1.48 -4.43 14.12
CA LEU A 6 -2.67 -3.87 13.48
C LEU A 6 -2.33 -2.66 12.59
N SER A 7 -1.51 -1.74 13.08
CA SER A 7 -0.99 -0.60 12.31
C SER A 7 -0.36 -1.03 10.98
N ARG A 8 0.47 -2.08 10.98
CA ARG A 8 1.14 -2.58 9.76
C ARG A 8 0.13 -3.16 8.77
N SER A 9 -0.87 -3.89 9.26
CA SER A 9 -1.95 -4.42 8.42
C SER A 9 -2.74 -3.28 7.76
N ILE A 10 -3.02 -2.19 8.48
CA ILE A 10 -3.72 -1.01 7.97
C ILE A 10 -2.91 -0.28 6.90
N VAL A 11 -1.59 -0.13 7.12
CA VAL A 11 -0.70 0.45 6.10
C VAL A 11 -0.70 -0.41 4.84
N LEU A 12 -0.59 -1.73 4.98
CA LEU A 12 -0.62 -2.65 3.82
C LEU A 12 -1.95 -2.57 3.05
N GLN A 13 -3.08 -2.54 3.77
CA GLN A 13 -4.41 -2.36 3.18
C GLN A 13 -4.50 -1.04 2.39
N THR A 14 -3.98 0.04 2.96
CA THR A 14 -3.95 1.36 2.32
C THR A 14 -3.09 1.37 1.06
N LEU A 15 -1.91 0.73 1.09
CA LEU A 15 -1.03 0.59 -0.07
C LEU A 15 -1.62 -0.30 -1.16
N PHE A 16 -2.38 -1.33 -0.78
CA PHE A 16 -3.10 -2.17 -1.72
C PHE A 16 -4.19 -1.39 -2.46
N GLU A 17 -5.02 -0.64 -1.73
CA GLU A 17 -6.03 0.25 -2.35
C GLU A 17 -5.38 1.33 -3.22
N TRP A 18 -4.22 1.85 -2.77
CA TRP A 18 -3.41 2.77 -3.57
C TRP A 18 -2.98 2.16 -4.91
N ASP A 19 -2.54 0.91 -4.93
CA ASP A 19 -2.11 0.25 -6.17
C ASP A 19 -3.28 0.04 -7.16
N PHE A 20 -4.46 -0.37 -6.67
CA PHE A 20 -5.67 -0.53 -7.50
C PHE A 20 -6.13 0.77 -8.15
N VAL A 21 -6.10 1.86 -7.39
CA VAL A 21 -6.50 3.19 -7.89
C VAL A 21 -5.40 3.81 -8.77
N SER A 22 -4.12 3.49 -8.53
CA SER A 22 -2.99 3.84 -9.41
C SER A 22 -3.07 3.14 -10.78
N ALA A 23 -3.48 1.87 -10.82
CA ALA A 23 -3.64 1.10 -12.05
C ALA A 23 -4.74 1.65 -12.99
N SER A 24 -5.71 2.40 -12.47
CA SER A 24 -6.86 2.91 -13.24
C SER A 24 -6.58 4.19 -14.04
N LYS A 25 -5.33 4.70 -14.08
CA LYS A 25 -4.84 5.83 -14.92
C LYS A 25 -5.67 7.12 -14.85
N LYS A 26 -6.55 7.31 -13.86
CA LYS A 26 -7.52 8.42 -13.80
C LYS A 26 -7.30 9.42 -12.65
N GLY A 27 -6.33 9.22 -11.77
CA GLY A 27 -6.16 10.06 -10.59
C GLY A 27 -4.78 10.71 -10.52
N ASN A 28 -4.73 12.04 -10.50
CA ASN A 28 -3.63 12.75 -9.83
C ASN A 28 -3.57 12.25 -8.38
N TRP A 29 -2.47 11.58 -8.04
CA TRP A 29 -2.21 11.09 -6.70
C TRP A 29 -1.50 12.18 -5.90
N THR A 30 -2.23 12.73 -4.94
CA THR A 30 -1.69 13.70 -3.97
C THR A 30 -1.52 12.97 -2.64
N LYS A 31 -0.52 13.38 -1.84
CA LYS A 31 -0.36 12.90 -0.46
C LYS A 31 -1.66 12.97 0.35
N ASP A 32 -2.52 13.94 0.04
CA ASP A 32 -3.83 14.12 0.67
C ASP A 32 -4.80 12.96 0.44
N LYS A 33 -4.81 12.36 -0.76
CA LYS A 33 -5.66 11.18 -1.05
C LYS A 33 -5.21 9.95 -0.28
N ILE A 34 -3.90 9.75 -0.15
CA ILE A 34 -3.36 8.63 0.64
C ILE A 34 -3.76 8.80 2.10
N LYS A 35 -3.67 10.02 2.63
CA LYS A 35 -4.14 10.33 3.99
C LYS A 35 -5.64 10.10 4.15
N GLU A 36 -6.45 10.42 3.14
CA GLU A 36 -7.89 10.16 3.14
C GLU A 36 -8.21 8.66 3.22
N VAL A 37 -7.60 7.84 2.36
CA VAL A 37 -7.77 6.38 2.36
C VAL A 37 -7.28 5.79 3.68
N LEU A 38 -6.13 6.27 4.19
CA LEU A 38 -5.60 5.81 5.47
C LEU A 38 -6.55 6.13 6.63
N ASN A 39 -7.09 7.34 6.67
CA ASN A 39 -8.08 7.74 7.69
C ASN A 39 -9.36 6.91 7.60
N LYS A 40 -9.81 6.56 6.38
CA LYS A 40 -10.94 5.66 6.20
C LYS A 40 -10.65 4.28 6.79
N ASN A 41 -9.49 3.71 6.47
CA ASN A 41 -9.07 2.40 6.97
C ASN A 41 -8.88 2.39 8.50
N LEU A 42 -8.36 3.47 9.07
CA LEU A 42 -8.26 3.63 10.54
C LEU A 42 -9.64 3.64 11.21
N ARG A 43 -10.59 4.40 10.66
CA ARG A 43 -11.97 4.46 11.19
C ARG A 43 -12.70 3.12 11.10
N GLU A 44 -12.47 2.38 10.03
CA GLU A 44 -13.17 1.12 9.75
C GLU A 44 -12.58 -0.07 10.53
N PHE A 45 -11.25 -0.19 10.56
CA PHE A 45 -10.58 -1.37 11.12
C PHE A 45 -9.94 -1.16 12.49
N ALA A 46 -9.79 0.08 12.95
CA ALA A 46 -9.22 0.39 14.25
C ALA A 46 -9.89 1.59 14.94
N PRO A 47 -11.22 1.56 15.16
CA PRO A 47 -11.89 2.59 15.93
C PRO A 47 -11.32 2.61 17.36
N GLY A 48 -10.62 3.70 17.71
CA GLY A 48 -9.96 3.84 19.02
C GLY A 48 -8.46 3.53 19.04
N LEU A 49 -7.80 3.42 17.87
CA LEU A 49 -6.35 3.38 17.79
C LEU A 49 -5.76 4.73 18.25
N GLU A 50 -4.91 4.72 19.27
CA GLU A 50 -4.21 5.94 19.73
C GLU A 50 -2.90 6.20 18.94
N ASP A 51 -2.42 5.23 18.18
CA ASP A 51 -1.08 5.23 17.56
C ASP A 51 -1.13 5.66 16.07
N ASP A 52 -1.92 6.67 15.76
CA ASP A 52 -2.10 7.20 14.40
C ASP A 52 -0.78 7.73 13.84
N ALA A 53 0.04 8.39 14.67
CA ALA A 53 1.34 8.94 14.28
C ALA A 53 2.28 7.85 13.72
N PHE A 54 2.27 6.65 14.30
CA PHE A 54 3.08 5.53 13.80
C PHE A 54 2.60 5.08 12.42
N VAL A 55 1.29 4.96 12.21
CA VAL A 55 0.70 4.54 10.92
C VAL A 55 1.03 5.55 9.82
N PHE A 56 0.89 6.85 10.10
CA PHE A 56 1.22 7.91 9.14
C PHE A 56 2.72 7.92 8.80
N SER A 57 3.60 7.86 9.79
CA SER A 57 5.06 7.86 9.57
C SER A 57 5.50 6.64 8.75
N LEU A 58 4.97 5.46 9.06
CA LEU A 58 5.29 4.23 8.33
C LEU A 58 4.81 4.31 6.86
N THR A 59 3.63 4.87 6.63
CA THR A 59 3.10 5.04 5.27
C THR A 59 3.97 5.99 4.44
N GLU A 60 4.35 7.13 5.01
CA GLU A 60 5.24 8.08 4.33
C GLU A 60 6.63 7.47 4.06
N GLU A 61 7.20 6.75 5.03
CA GLU A 61 8.53 6.14 4.85
C GLU A 61 8.51 5.07 3.75
N VAL A 62 7.47 4.24 3.69
CA VAL A 62 7.33 3.23 2.63
C VAL A 62 7.21 3.90 1.26
N LEU A 63 6.42 4.97 1.12
CA LEU A 63 6.30 5.69 -0.14
C LEU A 63 7.62 6.34 -0.57
N ASN A 64 8.37 6.93 0.37
CA ASN A 64 9.67 7.53 0.10
C ASN A 64 10.72 6.50 -0.31
N ARG A 65 10.65 5.28 0.23
CA ARG A 65 11.58 4.19 -0.07
C ARG A 65 11.12 3.29 -1.21
N CYS A 66 9.93 3.49 -1.78
CA CYS A 66 9.36 2.59 -2.79
C CYS A 66 10.33 2.35 -3.95
N GLY A 67 10.94 3.41 -4.51
CA GLY A 67 11.90 3.25 -5.60
C GLY A 67 13.16 2.46 -5.22
N ALA A 68 13.67 2.62 -4.00
CA ALA A 68 14.80 1.83 -3.51
C ALA A 68 14.42 0.36 -3.27
N VAL A 69 13.18 0.11 -2.82
CA VAL A 69 12.63 -1.23 -2.64
C VAL A 69 12.44 -1.91 -3.99
N ASP A 70 11.92 -1.19 -4.99
CA ASP A 70 11.76 -1.68 -6.37
C ASP A 70 13.11 -2.12 -6.97
N GLU A 71 14.16 -1.30 -6.83
CA GLU A 71 15.52 -1.67 -7.27
C GLU A 71 16.07 -2.92 -6.58
N ILE A 72 15.79 -3.07 -5.27
CA ILE A 72 16.22 -4.25 -4.51
C ILE A 72 15.47 -5.48 -5.00
N ILE A 73 14.16 -5.38 -5.24
CA ILE A 73 13.34 -6.48 -5.74
C ILE A 73 13.81 -6.92 -7.12
N GLU A 74 14.08 -5.98 -8.04
CA GLU A 74 14.61 -6.30 -9.38
C GLU A 74 15.96 -7.04 -9.33
N LYS A 75 16.86 -6.60 -8.43
CA LYS A 75 18.16 -7.27 -8.24
C LYS A 75 18.03 -8.64 -7.58
N ALA A 76 17.09 -8.79 -6.66
CA ALA A 76 16.90 -10.03 -5.90
C ALA A 76 16.11 -11.10 -6.68
N ALA A 77 15.21 -10.68 -7.58
CA ALA A 77 14.33 -11.56 -8.35
C ALA A 77 14.34 -11.21 -9.85
N PRO A 78 15.44 -11.48 -10.57
CA PRO A 78 15.56 -11.13 -11.99
C PRO A 78 14.57 -11.89 -12.89
N ASP A 79 14.18 -13.10 -12.49
CA ASP A 79 13.22 -13.94 -13.23
C ASP A 79 11.76 -13.46 -13.07
N TRP A 80 11.50 -12.55 -12.12
CA TRP A 80 10.16 -12.04 -11.81
C TRP A 80 10.13 -10.51 -11.82
N PRO A 81 10.04 -9.88 -13.01
CA PRO A 81 10.00 -8.42 -13.12
C PRO A 81 8.80 -7.83 -12.38
N LEU A 82 8.97 -6.61 -11.84
CA LEU A 82 7.94 -5.90 -11.07
C LEU A 82 6.60 -5.80 -11.82
N ASP A 83 6.65 -5.64 -13.13
CA ASP A 83 5.46 -5.64 -13.99
C ASP A 83 4.66 -6.95 -13.90
N LYS A 84 5.31 -8.11 -13.71
CA LYS A 84 4.62 -9.39 -13.48
C LYS A 84 4.04 -9.50 -12.08
N ILE A 85 4.67 -8.89 -11.06
CA ILE A 85 4.13 -8.83 -9.69
C ILE A 85 2.85 -8.00 -9.65
N ARG A 86 2.75 -6.98 -10.52
CA ARG A 86 1.62 -6.07 -10.61
C ARG A 86 0.50 -6.54 -11.54
N SER A 87 0.85 -7.11 -12.70
CA SER A 87 -0.06 -7.36 -13.82
C SER A 87 -0.90 -8.64 -13.72
N ASP A 88 -0.56 -9.62 -12.88
CA ASP A 88 -1.25 -10.93 -12.90
C ASP A 88 -2.55 -10.98 -12.07
N ARG A 89 -2.85 -9.94 -11.28
CA ARG A 89 -4.03 -9.97 -10.39
C ARG A 89 -5.37 -9.69 -11.06
N THR A 90 -5.42 -9.14 -12.27
CA THR A 90 -6.71 -8.88 -12.97
C THR A 90 -7.10 -9.97 -13.97
N SER A 91 -6.15 -10.78 -14.43
CA SER A 91 -6.41 -11.92 -15.32
C SER A 91 -6.85 -13.18 -14.55
N PHE A 92 -6.41 -13.36 -13.30
CA PHE A 92 -6.80 -14.52 -12.47
C PHE A 92 -8.30 -14.49 -12.08
N TRP A 93 -8.86 -13.32 -11.79
CA TRP A 93 -10.29 -13.16 -11.43
C TRP A 93 -11.23 -13.03 -12.63
N ARG A 94 -10.71 -13.01 -13.87
CA ARG A 94 -11.51 -12.92 -15.10
C ARG A 94 -11.81 -14.30 -15.72
N GLN A 95 -11.35 -15.39 -15.08
CA GLN A 95 -11.53 -16.78 -15.54
C GLN A 95 -12.33 -17.66 -14.57
N LYS A 96 -13.04 -17.08 -13.59
CA LYS A 96 -14.05 -17.81 -12.81
C LYS A 96 -15.40 -17.12 -12.87
#